data_AF-A0A2D4HSZ6-F1
#
_entry.id   AF-A0A2D4HSZ6-F1
#
_cell.length_a   1.000
_cell.length_b   1.000
_cell.length_c   1.000
_cell.angle_alpha   90.00
_cell.angle_beta   90.00
_cell.angle_gamma   90.00
#
_symmetry.space_group_name_H-M   'P 1'
#
loop_
_entity.id
_entity.type
_entity.pdbx_description
1 polymer ?
#
loop_
_entity_poly.entity_id
_entity_poly.type
_entity_poly.pdbx_seq_one_letter_code
_entity_poly.pdbx_strand_id
1 'polypeptide(L)'
;AGAIPAAYFYIEQQFFSKVCGLGQEGRVQLQEYTRSGWTFHAKGLWLYLAGSSLPCLTLIGSPNFGYRSVHRDLEAQIAIVTENKALQQQFHQEQEQLYSRSDTVSSSTFDQPSRYVKLWVKMLTPLIKNFF
;
A
#
# COMPACT_ATOMS: atom_id res chain seq x y z
N ALA A 1 19.10 11.46 2.68
CA ALA A 1 17.63 11.29 2.66
C ALA A 1 17.04 11.02 1.26
N GLY A 2 17.71 11.35 0.13
CA GLY A 2 17.09 11.29 -1.20
C GLY A 2 16.92 9.90 -1.87
N ALA A 3 17.43 8.81 -1.28
CA ALA A 3 17.38 7.47 -1.90
C ALA A 3 16.24 6.59 -1.39
N ILE A 4 15.53 7.01 -0.33
CA ILE A 4 14.46 6.24 0.28
C ILE A 4 13.28 6.05 -0.69
N PRO A 5 12.78 7.09 -1.40
CA PRO A 5 11.73 6.89 -2.40
C PRO A 5 12.14 5.92 -3.51
N ALA A 6 13.37 6.02 -4.00
CA ALA A 6 13.90 5.11 -5.02
C ALA A 6 14.00 3.66 -4.53
N ALA A 7 14.28 3.44 -3.24
CA ALA A 7 14.28 2.12 -2.65
C ALA A 7 12.86 1.52 -2.58
N TYR A 8 11.85 2.33 -2.22
CA TYR A 8 10.45 1.89 -2.23
C TYR A 8 9.95 1.59 -3.65
N PHE A 9 10.28 2.42 -4.66
CA PHE A 9 9.98 2.11 -6.06
C PHE A 9 10.60 0.79 -6.51
N TYR A 10 11.83 0.50 -6.08
CA TYR A 10 12.46 -0.78 -6.39
C TYR A 10 11.74 -1.96 -5.73
N ILE A 11 11.35 -1.84 -4.46
CA ILE A 11 10.59 -2.87 -3.74
C ILE A 11 9.24 -3.12 -4.41
N GLU A 12 8.54 -2.04 -4.77
CA GLU A 12 7.27 -2.08 -5.51
C GLU A 12 7.43 -2.78 -6.86
N GLN A 13 8.44 -2.42 -7.65
CA GLN A 13 8.73 -3.06 -8.93
C GLN A 13 8.98 -4.57 -8.76
N GLN A 14 9.79 -4.97 -7.76
CA GLN A 14 10.06 -6.38 -7.49
C GLN A 14 8.78 -7.14 -7.08
N PHE A 15 7.92 -6.51 -6.27
CA PHE A 15 6.66 -7.11 -5.86
C PHE A 15 5.70 -7.25 -7.05
N PHE A 16 5.53 -6.20 -7.85
CA PHE A 16 4.71 -6.23 -9.08
C PHE A 16 5.19 -7.30 -10.06
N SER A 17 6.49 -7.37 -10.34
CA SER A 17 7.06 -8.42 -11.19
C SER A 17 6.79 -9.83 -10.66
N LYS A 18 6.79 -10.03 -9.34
CA LYS A 18 6.45 -11.31 -8.72
C LYS A 18 4.96 -11.65 -8.85
N VAL A 19 4.08 -10.66 -8.69
CA VAL A 19 2.63 -10.83 -8.91
C VAL A 19 2.37 -11.27 -10.35
N CYS A 20 2.99 -10.60 -11.33
CA CYS A 20 2.86 -10.95 -12.74
C CYS A 20 3.48 -12.32 -13.08
N GLY A 21 4.69 -12.59 -12.59
CA GLY A 21 5.36 -13.87 -12.83
C GLY A 21 4.60 -15.08 -12.25
N LEU A 22 3.71 -14.87 -11.28
CA LEU A 22 2.85 -15.88 -10.68
C LEU A 22 1.42 -15.88 -11.23
N GLY A 23 1.09 -15.03 -12.22
CA GLY A 23 -0.27 -14.89 -12.76
C GLY A 23 -1.30 -14.47 -11.72
N GLN A 24 -0.93 -13.54 -10.82
CA GLN A 24 -1.73 -13.12 -9.67
C GLN A 24 -2.41 -11.74 -9.82
N GLU A 25 -2.34 -11.13 -10.99
CA GLU A 25 -2.86 -9.78 -11.27
C GLU A 25 -4.38 -9.70 -11.08
N GLY A 26 -5.11 -10.80 -11.28
CA GLY A 26 -6.55 -10.87 -11.02
C GLY A 26 -6.93 -10.89 -9.53
N ARG A 27 -5.96 -11.18 -8.64
CA ARG A 27 -6.16 -11.28 -7.18
C ARG A 27 -5.46 -10.16 -6.41
N VAL A 28 -4.37 -9.62 -6.95
CA VAL A 28 -3.53 -8.61 -6.30
C VAL A 28 -3.35 -7.44 -7.26
N GLN A 29 -3.85 -6.27 -6.85
CA GLN A 29 -3.66 -5.02 -7.57
C GLN A 29 -2.87 -4.04 -6.70
N LEU A 30 -1.94 -3.33 -7.31
CA LEU A 30 -1.22 -2.22 -6.69
C LEU A 30 -1.78 -0.92 -7.25
N GLN A 31 -1.91 0.09 -6.39
CA GLN A 31 -2.28 1.43 -6.79
C GLN A 31 -1.42 2.47 -6.09
N GLU A 32 -1.11 3.54 -6.81
CA GLU A 32 -0.32 4.66 -6.31
C GLU A 32 -1.21 5.89 -6.12
N TYR A 33 -1.30 6.38 -4.89
CA TYR A 33 -2.00 7.62 -4.59
C TYR A 33 -1.17 8.83 -5.04
N THR A 34 -1.80 9.75 -5.78
CA THR A 34 -1.19 11.03 -6.14
C THR A 34 -2.17 12.19 -5.97
N ARG A 35 -1.73 13.23 -5.24
CA ARG A 35 -2.46 14.50 -5.13
C ARG A 35 -1.48 15.67 -5.07
N SER A 36 -1.63 16.62 -6.00
CA SER A 36 -0.74 17.78 -6.10
C SER A 36 -0.66 18.56 -4.78
N GLY A 37 0.54 18.76 -4.26
CA GLY A 37 0.82 19.44 -2.99
C GLY A 37 0.68 18.59 -1.72
N TRP A 38 0.39 17.29 -1.84
CA TRP A 38 0.19 16.40 -0.70
C TRP A 38 1.25 15.30 -0.63
N THR A 39 1.48 14.79 0.59
CA THR A 39 2.20 13.53 0.82
C THR A 39 1.20 12.47 1.30
N PHE A 40 1.54 11.19 1.15
CA PHE A 40 0.68 10.07 1.56
C PHE A 40 1.11 9.51 2.91
N HIS A 41 0.16 9.36 3.84
CA HIS A 41 0.44 8.85 5.19
C HIS A 41 -0.72 8.05 5.81
N ALA A 42 -1.68 7.62 5.01
CA ALA A 42 -2.79 6.78 5.48
C ALA A 42 -2.30 5.34 5.74
N LYS A 43 -2.82 4.71 6.79
CA LYS A 43 -2.63 3.28 7.10
C LYS A 43 -3.94 2.71 7.60
N GLY A 44 -4.29 1.54 7.10
CA GLY A 44 -5.49 0.85 7.50
C GLY A 44 -5.75 -0.36 6.63
N LEU A 45 -6.82 -1.07 6.97
CA LEU A 45 -7.30 -2.24 6.24
C LEU A 45 -8.83 -2.19 6.23
N TRP A 46 -9.42 -2.47 5.08
CA TRP A 46 -10.85 -2.77 4.96
C TRP A 46 -11.02 -4.23 4.57
N LEU A 47 -11.81 -4.99 5.32
CA LEU A 47 -12.09 -6.39 5.04
C LEU A 47 -13.54 -6.55 4.58
N TYR A 48 -13.68 -7.15 3.40
CA TYR A 48 -14.96 -7.52 2.79
C TYR A 48 -15.13 -9.04 2.89
N LEU A 49 -16.27 -9.50 3.39
CA LEU A 49 -16.61 -10.92 3.34
C LEU A 49 -16.95 -11.32 1.90
N ALA A 50 -16.74 -12.60 1.58
CA ALA A 50 -17.08 -13.14 0.27
C ALA A 50 -18.55 -12.84 -0.09
N GLY A 51 -18.77 -12.20 -1.24
CA GLY A 51 -20.09 -11.78 -1.71
C GLY A 51 -20.65 -10.49 -1.08
N SER A 52 -19.94 -9.85 -0.15
CA SER A 52 -20.32 -8.55 0.40
C SER A 52 -19.76 -7.40 -0.43
N SER A 53 -20.59 -6.40 -0.71
CA SER A 53 -20.16 -5.13 -1.32
C SER A 53 -19.68 -4.09 -0.30
N LEU A 54 -19.82 -4.36 1.00
CA LEU A 54 -19.44 -3.45 2.07
C LEU A 54 -18.47 -4.10 3.06
N PRO A 55 -17.53 -3.33 3.65
CA PRO A 55 -16.58 -3.85 4.61
C PRO A 55 -17.28 -4.12 5.95
N CYS A 56 -16.97 -5.26 6.58
CA CYS A 56 -17.49 -5.60 7.91
C CYS A 56 -16.46 -5.37 9.03
N LEU A 57 -15.19 -5.24 8.66
CA LEU A 57 -14.08 -4.96 9.56
C LEU A 57 -13.19 -3.89 8.96
N THR A 58 -12.85 -2.88 9.76
CA THR A 58 -11.90 -1.83 9.41
C THR A 58 -10.81 -1.74 10.50
N LEU A 59 -9.55 -1.75 10.08
CA LEU A 59 -8.40 -1.51 10.97
C LEU A 59 -7.88 -0.08 10.78
N ILE A 60 -7.72 0.64 11.89
CA ILE A 60 -7.17 2.00 11.91
C ILE A 60 -6.12 2.07 13.02
N GLY A 61 -4.92 2.57 12.74
CA GLY A 61 -3.87 2.62 13.75
C GLY A 61 -2.57 3.25 13.27
N SER A 62 -1.56 3.17 14.14
CA SER A 62 -0.19 3.62 13.87
C SER A 62 0.69 2.68 13.02
N PRO A 63 0.44 1.35 12.90
CA PRO A 63 1.34 0.47 12.15
C PRO A 63 1.51 0.89 10.69
N ASN A 64 2.77 0.98 10.22
CA ASN A 64 3.09 1.21 8.82
C ASN A 64 3.10 -0.08 7.98
N PHE A 65 2.82 -1.22 8.59
CA PHE A 65 2.91 -2.56 7.97
C PHE A 65 4.30 -2.88 7.40
N GLY A 66 5.35 -2.19 7.86
CA GLY A 66 6.76 -2.45 7.60
C GLY A 66 7.38 -3.42 8.60
N TYR A 67 8.61 -3.86 8.35
CA TYR A 67 9.30 -4.81 9.23
C TYR A 67 9.52 -4.22 10.62
N ARG A 68 9.89 -2.93 10.67
CA ARG A 68 10.13 -2.22 11.93
C ARG A 68 8.87 -2.09 12.79
N SER A 69 7.74 -1.72 12.19
CA SER A 69 6.44 -1.65 12.89
C SER A 69 6.06 -2.98 13.55
N VAL A 70 6.39 -4.11 12.93
CA VAL A 70 6.03 -5.43 13.48
C VAL A 70 6.99 -5.86 14.59
N HIS A 71 8.28 -5.53 14.49
CA HIS A 71 9.32 -6.17 15.33
C HIS A 71 9.99 -5.24 16.34
N ARG A 72 9.83 -3.92 16.21
CA ARG A 72 10.64 -2.94 16.97
C ARG A 72 9.83 -1.80 17.56
N ASP A 73 8.73 -1.41 16.94
CA ASP A 73 7.93 -0.28 17.42
C ASP A 73 6.75 -0.78 18.28
N LEU A 74 6.37 0.00 19.28
CA LEU A 74 5.10 -0.19 20.00
C LEU A 74 4.01 0.49 19.18
N GLU A 75 3.07 -0.30 18.68
CA GLU A 75 2.00 0.17 17.81
C GLU A 75 0.64 0.08 18.50
N ALA A 76 -0.26 0.99 18.16
CA ALA A 76 -1.65 0.97 18.59
C ALA A 76 -2.58 0.86 17.38
N GLN A 77 -3.52 -0.08 17.42
CA GLN A 77 -4.48 -0.30 16.34
C GLN A 77 -5.85 -0.65 16.92
N ILE A 78 -6.89 -0.07 16.33
CA ILE A 78 -8.29 -0.35 16.63
C ILE A 78 -8.86 -1.20 15.50
N ALA A 79 -9.51 -2.30 15.87
CA ALA A 79 -10.32 -3.11 14.96
C ALA A 79 -11.79 -2.80 15.20
N ILE A 80 -12.46 -2.24 14.19
CA ILE A 80 -13.89 -1.94 14.23
C ILE A 80 -14.60 -3.04 13.45
N VAL A 81 -15.39 -3.87 14.14
CA VAL A 81 -16.26 -4.87 13.52
C VAL A 81 -17.70 -4.40 13.66
N THR A 82 -18.42 -4.34 12.55
CA THR A 82 -19.77 -3.77 12.55
C THR A 82 -20.67 -4.43 11.51
N GLU A 83 -21.93 -4.63 11.87
CA GLU A 83 -23.01 -4.99 10.96
C GLU A 83 -23.91 -3.78 10.60
N ASN A 84 -23.67 -2.63 11.24
CA ASN A 84 -24.42 -1.40 10.99
C ASN A 84 -24.16 -0.91 9.56
N LYS A 85 -25.17 -1.03 8.68
CA LYS A 85 -25.06 -0.71 7.25
C LYS A 85 -24.67 0.73 6.97
N ALA A 86 -25.14 1.68 7.78
CA ALA A 86 -24.75 3.09 7.60
C ALA A 86 -23.26 3.30 7.87
N LEU A 87 -22.71 2.65 8.91
CA LEU A 87 -21.27 2.73 9.21
C LEU A 87 -20.43 1.97 8.16
N GLN A 88 -20.87 0.79 7.73
CA GLN A 88 -20.20 0.04 6.65
C GLN A 88 -20.12 0.87 5.35
N GLN A 89 -21.21 1.57 5.00
CA GLN A 89 -21.25 2.46 3.84
C GLN A 89 -20.26 3.62 3.96
N GLN A 90 -20.13 4.21 5.14
CA GLN A 90 -19.16 5.30 5.38
C GLN A 90 -17.72 4.81 5.19
N PHE A 91 -17.36 3.63 5.71
CA PHE A 91 -16.04 3.06 5.49
C PHE A 91 -15.76 2.72 4.02
N HIS A 92 -16.77 2.19 3.32
CA HIS A 92 -16.65 1.95 1.88
C HIS A 92 -16.42 3.27 1.11
N GLN A 93 -17.17 4.33 1.43
CA GLN A 93 -17.00 5.64 0.81
C GLN A 93 -15.62 6.25 1.07
N GLU A 94 -15.08 6.11 2.28
CA GLU A 94 -13.72 6.56 2.61
C GLU A 94 -12.68 5.86 1.73
N GLN A 95 -12.80 4.54 1.56
CA GLN A 95 -11.94 3.77 0.67
C GLN A 95 -12.11 4.20 -0.79
N GLU A 96 -13.33 4.32 -1.30
CA GLU A 96 -13.56 4.78 -2.68
C GLU A 96 -12.97 6.17 -2.94
N GLN A 97 -13.06 7.09 -1.98
CA GLN A 97 -12.44 8.41 -2.09
C GLN A 97 -10.91 8.33 -2.17
N LEU A 98 -10.28 7.44 -1.39
CA LEU A 98 -8.84 7.22 -1.44
C LEU A 98 -8.41 6.68 -2.81
N TYR A 99 -9.14 5.68 -3.32
CA TYR A 99 -8.85 5.02 -4.59
C TYR A 99 -9.17 5.90 -5.80
N SER A 100 -10.15 6.81 -5.71
CA SER A 100 -10.45 7.80 -6.76
C SER A 100 -9.29 8.76 -7.08
N ARG A 101 -8.29 8.82 -6.19
CA ARG A 101 -7.05 9.62 -6.32
C ARG A 101 -5.82 8.76 -6.55
N SER A 102 -6.02 7.49 -6.92
CA SER A 102 -4.97 6.52 -7.11
C SER A 102 -4.98 5.97 -8.53
N ASP A 103 -3.79 5.71 -9.07
CA ASP A 103 -3.62 5.11 -10.39
C ASP A 103 -3.17 3.66 -10.24
N THR A 104 -3.71 2.77 -11.07
CA THR A 104 -3.30 1.35 -11.04
C THR A 104 -1.89 1.20 -11.59
N VAL A 105 -1.04 0.51 -10.83
CA VAL A 105 0.33 0.20 -11.25
C VAL A 105 0.31 -0.80 -12.39
N SER A 106 1.08 -0.52 -13.43
CA SER A 106 1.26 -1.39 -14.58
C SER A 106 2.74 -1.41 -14.98
N SER A 107 3.10 -2.24 -15.98
CA SER A 107 4.48 -2.27 -16.48
C SER A 107 4.98 -0.90 -16.92
N SER A 108 4.11 -0.08 -17.54
CA SER A 108 4.48 1.27 -18.01
C SER A 108 4.70 2.28 -16.88
N THR A 109 4.19 2.02 -15.67
CA THR A 109 4.46 2.84 -14.48
C THR A 109 5.97 2.89 -14.21
N PHE A 110 6.69 1.80 -14.43
CA PHE A 110 8.13 1.69 -14.16
C PHE A 110 9.02 2.22 -15.29
N ASP A 111 8.46 2.49 -16.48
CA ASP A 111 9.19 3.02 -17.63
C ASP A 111 9.35 4.55 -17.58
N GLN A 112 8.68 5.22 -16.63
CA GLN A 112 8.76 6.66 -16.48
C GLN A 112 10.17 7.11 -16.06
N PRO A 113 10.72 8.20 -16.65
CA PRO A 113 12.07 8.68 -16.33
C PRO A 113 12.29 9.00 -14.83
N SER A 114 11.23 9.45 -14.14
CA SER A 114 11.25 9.74 -12.71
C SER A 114 11.40 8.49 -11.82
N ARG A 115 11.20 7.30 -12.38
CA ARG A 115 11.24 6.00 -11.69
C ARG A 115 12.55 5.25 -11.89
N TYR A 116 13.54 5.88 -12.52
CA TYR A 116 14.87 5.28 -12.69
C TYR A 116 15.56 5.06 -11.32
N VAL A 117 15.75 3.79 -10.96
CA VAL A 117 16.48 3.40 -9.75
C VAL A 117 17.95 3.13 -10.07
N LYS A 118 18.84 3.94 -9.47
CA LYS A 118 20.30 3.79 -9.60
C LYS A 118 20.75 2.41 -9.09
N LEU A 119 21.75 1.81 -9.76
CA LEU A 119 22.23 0.45 -9.45
C LEU A 119 22.66 0.26 -7.98
N TRP A 120 23.36 1.24 -7.41
CA TRP A 120 23.79 1.18 -6.01
C TRP A 120 22.61 1.16 -5.02
N VAL A 121 21.46 1.77 -5.37
CA VAL A 121 20.23 1.71 -4.56
C VAL A 121 19.72 0.27 -4.55
N LYS A 122 19.64 -0.39 -5.72
CA LYS A 122 19.21 -1.79 -5.84
C LYS A 122 20.05 -2.73 -4.96
N MET A 123 21.36 -2.52 -4.89
CA MET A 123 22.28 -3.32 -4.07
C MET A 123 22.08 -3.10 -2.56
N LEU A 124 21.75 -1.88 -2.13
CA LEU A 124 21.59 -1.55 -0.70
C LEU A 124 20.17 -1.82 -0.18
N THR A 125 19.15 -1.81 -1.02
CA THR A 125 17.74 -1.98 -0.60
C THR A 125 17.52 -3.25 0.25
N PRO A 126 18.07 -4.44 -0.08
CA PRO A 126 17.89 -5.63 0.76
C PRO A 126 18.44 -5.49 2.19
N LEU A 127 19.53 -4.74 2.37
CA LEU A 127 20.13 -4.50 3.68
C LEU A 127 19.30 -3.51 4.51
N ILE A 128 18.67 -2.55 3.85
CA ILE A 128 17.93 -1.45 4.48
C ILE A 128 16.46 -1.81 4.72
N LYS A 129 15.90 -2.76 3.96
CA LYS A 129 14.50 -3.17 4.07
C LYS A 129 14.10 -3.61 5.49
N ASN A 130 15.02 -4.19 6.26
CA ASN A 130 14.77 -4.64 7.64
C ASN A 130 14.93 -3.52 8.69
N PHE A 131 15.28 -2.30 8.27
CA PHE A 131 15.33 -1.13 9.16
C PHE A 131 14.02 -0.33 9.16
N PHE A 132 13.15 -0.54 8.16
CA PHE A 132 11.88 0.15 7.98
C PHE A 132 10.68 -0.81 8.09
#